data_AF-A0A8H4BLL8-F1
#
_entry.id   AF-A0A8H4BLL8-F1
#
_cell.length_a   1.000
_cell.length_b   1.000
_cell.length_c   1.000
_cell.angle_alpha   90.00
_cell.angle_beta   90.00
_cell.angle_gamma   90.00
#
_symmetry.space_group_name_H-M   'P 1'
#
loop_
_entity.id
_entity.type
_entity.pdbx_description
1 polymer ?
#
loop_
_entity_poly.entity_id
_entity_poly.type
_entity_poly.pdbx_seq_one_letter_code
_entity_poly.pdbx_strand_id
1 'polypeptide(L)' 'MVGRMLMITPSPATVTKSPIHSIGIVGDKIEELVKMEFNEQEAKDALNRYGQDLEKASNFLLDQSSRS' A
#
# COMPACT_ATOMS: atom_id res chain seq x y z
N MET A 1 34.30 -5.27 -40.55
CA MET A 1 34.61 -4.59 -39.28
C MET A 1 33.65 -3.43 -39.11
N VAL A 2 32.75 -3.48 -38.12
CA VAL A 2 32.54 -2.44 -37.10
C VAL A 2 31.45 -2.94 -36.14
N GLY A 3 31.90 -3.42 -34.98
CA GLY A 3 31.03 -3.66 -33.84
C GLY A 3 30.57 -2.32 -33.25
N ARG A 4 29.32 -2.28 -32.81
CA ARG A 4 28.81 -1.26 -31.90
C ARG A 4 27.97 -1.96 -30.84
N MET A 5 28.69 -2.42 -29.82
CA MET A 5 28.16 -2.82 -28.53
C MET A 5 27.58 -1.57 -27.87
N LEU A 6 26.28 -1.33 -28.01
CA LEU A 6 25.60 -0.29 -27.22
C LEU A 6 25.32 -0.88 -25.84
N MET A 7 26.03 -0.35 -24.86
CA MET A 7 25.93 -0.70 -23.44
C MET A 7 24.56 -0.21 -22.95
N ILE A 8 23.63 -1.14 -22.78
CA ILE A 8 22.33 -0.88 -22.15
C ILE A 8 22.64 -0.74 -20.66
N THR A 9 22.62 0.49 -20.15
CA THR A 9 22.63 0.71 -18.71
C THR A 9 21.34 0.13 -18.12
N PRO A 10 21.40 -0.75 -17.11
CA PRO A 10 20.20 -1.06 -16.35
C PRO A 10 19.81 0.20 -15.59
N SER A 11 18.69 0.79 -15.97
CA SER A 11 17.97 1.71 -15.08
C SER A 11 17.63 0.95 -13.79
N PRO A 12 17.95 1.47 -12.59
CA PRO A 12 17.33 0.98 -11.37
C PRO A 12 15.88 1.50 -11.33
N ALA A 13 15.00 0.91 -12.13
CA ALA A 13 13.56 1.06 -11.99
C ALA A 13 13.04 -0.14 -11.20
N THR A 14 13.25 -0.14 -9.87
CA THR A 14 12.70 -1.21 -9.02
C THR A 14 12.35 -0.72 -7.62
N VAL A 15 11.51 0.32 -7.53
CA VAL A 15 10.42 0.26 -6.54
C VAL A 15 9.21 -0.25 -7.32
N THR A 16 9.23 -1.55 -7.58
CA THR A 16 8.11 -2.25 -8.18
C THR A 16 7.02 -2.33 -7.11
N LYS A 17 6.19 -1.30 -7.03
CA LYS A 17 4.83 -1.43 -6.53
C LYS A 17 4.09 -2.25 -7.59
N SER A 18 4.31 -3.56 -7.56
CA SER A 18 3.75 -4.54 -8.49
C SER A 18 2.23 -4.36 -8.55
N PRO A 19 1.64 -3.94 -9.68
CA PRO A 19 0.23 -3.56 -9.74
C PRO A 19 -0.72 -4.78 -9.88
N ILE A 20 -0.35 -5.97 -9.40
CA ILE A 20 -1.05 -7.21 -9.74
C ILE A 20 -1.87 -7.81 -8.56
N HIS A 21 -1.74 -7.30 -7.34
CA HIS A 21 -2.50 -7.84 -6.19
C HIS A 21 -3.53 -6.86 -5.61
N SER A 22 -4.24 -6.12 -6.46
CA SER A 22 -5.17 -5.07 -6.01
C SER A 22 -6.35 -5.59 -5.18
N ILE A 23 -6.69 -6.88 -5.26
CA ILE A 23 -7.83 -7.48 -4.53
C ILE A 23 -7.38 -8.19 -3.24
N GLY A 24 -6.20 -8.83 -3.23
CA GLY A 24 -5.67 -9.53 -2.05
C GLY A 24 -5.06 -8.59 -1.01
N ILE A 25 -4.27 -7.60 -1.45
CA ILE A 25 -3.52 -6.70 -0.54
C ILE A 25 -4.45 -5.85 0.35
N VAL A 26 -5.68 -5.59 -0.08
CA VAL A 26 -6.64 -4.84 0.75
C VAL A 26 -6.99 -5.67 2.00
N GLY A 27 -7.18 -6.98 1.85
CA GLY A 27 -7.54 -7.89 2.93
C GLY A 27 -6.49 -7.88 4.03
N ASP A 28 -5.22 -8.14 3.68
CA ASP A 28 -4.11 -8.15 4.65
C ASP A 28 -4.00 -6.84 5.45
N LYS A 29 -4.24 -5.70 4.79
CA LYS A 29 -4.18 -4.39 5.43
C LYS A 29 -5.36 -4.12 6.35
N ILE A 30 -6.56 -4.57 5.94
CA ILE A 30 -7.75 -4.50 6.79
C ILE A 30 -7.55 -5.38 8.02
N GLU A 31 -7.03 -6.61 7.86
CA GLU A 31 -6.76 -7.52 8.97
C GLU A 31 -5.76 -6.93 9.97
N GLU A 32 -4.71 -6.24 9.51
CA GLU A 32 -3.78 -5.54 10.41
C GLU A 32 -4.47 -4.41 11.18
N LEU A 33 -5.34 -3.63 10.53
CA LEU A 33 -6.14 -2.60 11.22
C LEU A 33 -7.11 -3.24 12.23
N VAL A 34 -7.76 -4.34 11.89
CA VAL A 34 -8.67 -5.06 12.79
C VAL A 34 -7.95 -5.65 14.00
N LYS A 35 -6.72 -6.15 13.83
CA LYS A 35 -5.86 -6.58 14.94
C LYS A 35 -5.48 -5.45 15.88
N MET A 36 -5.42 -4.22 15.39
CA MET A 36 -5.20 -3.01 16.20
C MET A 36 -6.49 -2.51 16.88
N GLU A 37 -7.51 -3.36 16.95
CA GLU A 37 -8.84 -3.08 17.52
C GLU A 37 -9.68 -2.08 16.71
N PHE A 38 -9.33 -1.82 15.45
CA PHE A 38 -10.18 -1.04 14.56
C PHE A 38 -11.29 -1.88 13.94
N ASN A 39 -12.39 -1.23 13.59
CA ASN A 39 -13.50 -1.91 12.96
C ASN A 39 -13.19 -2.23 11.48
N GLU A 40 -13.53 -3.42 11.00
CA GLU A 40 -13.22 -3.85 9.61
C GLU A 40 -13.76 -2.86 8.56
N GLN A 41 -14.95 -2.33 8.80
CA GLN A 41 -15.59 -1.37 7.92
C GLN A 41 -14.85 -0.02 7.88
N GLU A 42 -14.40 0.46 9.04
CA GLU A 42 -13.64 1.71 9.13
C GLU A 42 -12.24 1.55 8.55
N ALA A 43 -11.60 0.41 8.81
CA ALA A 43 -10.34 0.01 8.19
C ALA A 43 -10.44 0.02 6.66
N LYS A 44 -11.52 -0.55 6.13
CA LYS A 44 -11.79 -0.60 4.70
C LYS A 44 -12.08 0.78 4.12
N ASP A 45 -12.83 1.64 4.80
CA ASP A 45 -13.08 3.02 4.37
C ASP A 45 -11.80 3.86 4.38
N ALA A 46 -11.02 3.78 5.47
CA ALA A 46 -9.75 4.48 5.61
C ALA A 46 -8.75 4.06 4.52
N LEU A 47 -8.59 2.75 4.29
CA LEU A 47 -7.75 2.25 3.21
C LEU A 47 -8.29 2.69 1.84
N ASN A 48 -9.60 2.71 1.61
CA ASN A 48 -10.16 3.19 0.35
C ASN A 48 -9.82 4.68 0.12
N ARG A 49 -9.97 5.52 1.14
CA ARG A 49 -9.65 6.96 1.08
C ARG A 49 -8.19 7.25 0.83
N TYR A 50 -7.29 6.47 1.42
CA TYR A 50 -5.85 6.68 1.34
C TYR A 50 -5.17 5.77 0.32
N GLY A 51 -5.88 5.20 -0.66
CA GLY A 51 -5.23 4.40 -1.72
C GLY A 51 -4.53 3.14 -1.20
N GLN A 52 -5.11 2.54 -0.17
CA GLN A 52 -4.61 1.42 0.61
C GLN A 52 -3.31 1.73 1.38
N ASP A 53 -3.01 2.98 1.70
CA ASP A 53 -1.86 3.30 2.56
C ASP A 53 -2.17 2.95 4.01
N LEU A 54 -1.54 1.88 4.52
CA LEU A 54 -1.76 1.38 5.89
C LEU A 54 -1.35 2.42 6.92
N GLU A 55 -0.17 3.05 6.80
CA GLU A 55 0.25 4.11 7.73
C GLU A 55 -0.77 5.27 7.81
N LYS A 56 -1.28 5.74 6.66
CA LYS A 56 -2.24 6.84 6.62
C LYS A 56 -3.61 6.43 7.16
N ALA A 57 -4.07 5.23 6.79
CA ALA A 57 -5.33 4.67 7.28
C ALA A 57 -5.28 4.45 8.80
N SER A 58 -4.20 3.85 9.32
CA SER A 58 -3.99 3.67 10.77
C SER A 58 -4.00 5.01 11.50
N ASN A 59 -3.28 6.02 10.99
CA ASN A 59 -3.24 7.34 11.61
C ASN A 59 -4.62 8.03 11.62
N PHE A 60 -5.41 7.88 10.55
CA PHE A 60 -6.77 8.40 10.50
C PHE A 60 -7.70 7.71 11.50
N LEU A 61 -7.61 6.38 11.62
CA LEU A 61 -8.41 5.62 12.57
C LEU A 61 -8.04 5.93 14.01
N LEU A 62 -6.75 6.05 14.32
CA LEU A 62 -6.27 6.49 15.63
C LEU A 62 -6.79 7.89 16.00
N ASP A 63 -6.74 8.84 15.07
CA ASP A 63 -7.27 10.20 15.26
C ASP A 63 -8.79 10.18 15.51
N GLN A 64 -9.55 9.41 14.72
CA GLN A 64 -11.00 9.25 14.91
C GLN A 64 -11.35 8.57 16.24
N SER A 65 -10.70 7.45 16.57
CA SER A 65 -10.96 6.71 17.81
C SER A 65 -10.57 7.48 19.06
N SER A 66 -9.56 8.36 18.99
CA SER A 66 -9.19 9.23 20.11
C SER A 66 -10.23 10.31 20.44
N ARG A 67 -11.23 10.47 19.57
CA ARG A 67 -12.29 11.47 19.66
C ARG A 67 -13.62 10.92 20.18
N SER A 68 -13.66 9.63 20.54
CA SER A 68 -14.84 8.92 21.09
C SER A 68 -14.88 8.86 22.60
#